data_AF-A0A0W0SN99-F1
#
_entry.id   AF-A0A0W0SN99-F1
#
_cell.length_a   1.000
_cell.length_b   1.000
_cell.length_c   1.000
_cell.angle_alpha   90.00
_cell.angle_beta   90.00
_cell.angle_gamma   90.00
#
_symmetry.space_group_name_H-M   'P 1'
#
loop_
_entity.id
_entity.type
_entity.pdbx_description
1 polymer ?
#
loop_
_entity_poly.entity_id
_entity_poly.type
_entity_poly.pdbx_seq_one_letter_code
_entity_poly.pdbx_strand_id
1 'polypeptide(L)' 'MRLKNSENNYGLISTLFHWSIAILMIGLLILDLYMVSLLISLHKLKLYGWHKEYGF' A
#
# COMPACT_ATOMS: atom_id res chain seq x y z
N MET A 1 16.28 -19.09 -2.40
CA MET A 1 15.53 -18.13 -3.24
C MET A 1 16.46 -17.59 -4.32
N ARG A 2 16.03 -17.58 -5.59
CA ARG A 2 16.80 -16.96 -6.70
C ARG A 2 16.52 -15.47 -6.73
N LEU A 3 17.52 -14.63 -7.04
CA LEU A 3 17.32 -13.17 -7.13
C LEU A 3 16.39 -12.77 -8.29
N LYS A 4 16.61 -13.37 -9.46
CA LYS A 4 15.84 -13.13 -10.70
C LYS A 4 14.79 -14.22 -10.92
N ASN A 5 13.77 -13.89 -11.71
CA ASN A 5 12.72 -14.83 -12.12
C ASN A 5 13.30 -15.97 -12.98
N SER A 6 12.54 -17.05 -13.07
CA SER A 6 12.72 -18.13 -14.05
C SER A 6 11.40 -18.41 -14.74
N GLU A 7 11.40 -19.24 -15.77
CA GLU A 7 10.19 -19.64 -16.51
C GLU A 7 9.07 -20.14 -15.59
N ASN A 8 9.43 -20.88 -14.54
CA ASN A 8 8.44 -21.54 -13.68
C ASN A 8 8.24 -20.87 -12.32
N ASN A 9 9.02 -19.83 -11.96
CA ASN A 9 9.01 -19.29 -10.60
C ASN A 9 9.40 -17.81 -10.53
N TYR A 10 8.74 -17.07 -9.62
CA TYR A 10 9.11 -15.70 -9.25
C TYR A 10 10.39 -15.68 -8.42
N GLY A 11 11.28 -14.74 -8.77
CA GLY A 11 12.50 -14.44 -8.04
C GLY A 11 12.22 -13.56 -6.83
N LEU A 12 13.21 -13.47 -5.94
CA LEU A 12 13.14 -12.75 -4.68
C LEU A 12 12.73 -11.29 -4.87
N ILE A 13 13.24 -10.60 -5.89
CA ILE A 13 12.89 -9.20 -6.16
C ILE A 13 11.39 -9.08 -6.45
N SER A 14 10.86 -9.92 -7.33
CA SER A 14 9.43 -9.91 -7.69
C SER A 14 8.55 -10.23 -6.48
N THR A 15 8.95 -11.20 -5.67
CA THR A 15 8.22 -11.59 -4.45
C THR A 15 8.22 -10.46 -3.42
N LEU A 16 9.38 -9.81 -3.19
CA LEU A 16 9.48 -8.68 -2.27
C LEU A 16 8.62 -7.50 -2.74
N PHE A 17 8.66 -7.17 -4.03
CA PHE A 17 7.80 -6.13 -4.59
C PHE A 17 6.32 -6.44 -4.41
N HIS A 18 5.90 -7.69 -4.68
CA HIS A 18 4.52 -8.11 -4.50
C HIS A 18 4.05 -7.91 -3.05
N TRP A 19 4.82 -8.40 -2.07
CA TRP A 19 4.46 -8.26 -0.66
C TRP A 19 4.52 -6.81 -0.17
N SER A 20 5.47 -6.01 -0.64
CA SER A 20 5.52 -4.58 -0.31
C SER A 20 4.27 -3.84 -0.79
N ILE A 21 3.81 -4.11 -2.02
CA ILE A 21 2.57 -3.54 -2.55
C ILE A 21 1.36 -4.05 -1.77
N ALA A 22 1.32 -5.35 -1.44
CA ALA A 22 0.23 -5.92 -0.65
C ALA A 22 0.11 -5.26 0.74
N ILE A 23 1.23 -5.05 1.43
CA ILE A 23 1.27 -4.35 2.72
C ILE A 23 0.80 -2.90 2.56
N LEU A 24 1.26 -2.20 1.51
CA LEU A 24 0.84 -0.83 1.23
C LEU A 24 -0.68 -0.74 0.99
N MET A 25 -1.24 -1.66 0.19
CA MET A 25 -2.67 -1.73 -0.07
C MET A 25 -3.49 -1.97 1.20
N ILE A 26 -3.06 -2.89 2.05
CA ILE A 26 -3.72 -3.16 3.34
C ILE A 26 -3.67 -1.91 4.24
N GLY A 27 -2.52 -1.24 4.31
CA GLY A 27 -2.36 0.00 5.07
C GLY A 27 -3.29 1.11 4.58
N LEU A 28 -3.41 1.28 3.25
CA LEU A 28 -4.31 2.25 2.64
C LEU A 28 -5.79 1.92 2.88
N LEU A 29 -6.17 0.64 2.83
CA LEU A 29 -7.53 0.22 3.15
C LEU A 29 -7.90 0.53 4.61
N ILE A 30 -7.00 0.25 5.55
CA ILE A 30 -7.20 0.59 6.96
C ILE A 30 -7.31 2.10 7.14
N LEU A 31 -6.45 2.87 6.46
CA LEU A 31 -6.47 4.33 6.50
C LEU A 31 -7.80 4.89 5.98
N ASP A 32 -8.33 4.35 4.87
CA ASP A 32 -9.62 4.75 4.32
C ASP A 32 -10.76 4.53 5.31
N LEU A 33 -10.86 3.31 5.86
CA LEU A 33 -11.88 2.97 6.86
C LEU A 33 -11.78 3.85 8.12
N TYR A 34 -10.56 4.17 8.55
CA TYR A 34 -10.34 5.10 9.66
C TYR A 34 -10.86 6.51 9.32
N MET A 35 -10.56 7.03 8.13
CA MET A 35 -10.96 8.38 7.71
C MET A 35 -12.48 8.55 7.57
N VAL A 36 -13.24 7.49 7.27
CA VAL A 36 -14.71 7.54 7.21
C VAL A 36 -15.30 8.08 8.52
N SER A 37 -14.75 7.67 9.66
CA SER A 37 -15.23 8.05 10.99
C SER A 37 -14.85 9.47 11.44
N LEU A 38 -13.92 10.14 10.74
CA LEU A 38 -13.40 11.44 11.15
C LEU A 38 -14.29 12.60 10.69
N LEU A 39 -14.48 13.58 11.56
CA LEU A 39 -15.04 14.89 11.18
C LEU A 39 -14.06 15.64 10.26
N ILE A 40 -14.59 16.51 9.40
CA ILE A 40 -13.77 17.34 8.50
C ILE A 40 -12.85 18.24 9.33
N SER A 41 -11.55 18.11 9.08
CA SER A 41 -10.48 18.83 9.79
C SER A 41 -9.21 18.83 8.94
N LEU A 42 -8.26 19.72 9.26
CA LEU A 42 -6.94 19.72 8.61
C LEU A 42 -6.22 18.37 8.76
N HIS A 43 -6.42 17.67 9.87
CA HIS A 43 -5.89 16.33 10.09
C HIS A 43 -6.47 15.32 9.10
N LYS A 44 -7.81 15.29 8.94
CA LYS A 44 -8.48 14.43 7.95
C LYS A 44 -8.00 14.73 6.52
N LEU A 45 -7.86 16.01 6.18
CA LEU A 45 -7.37 16.42 4.85
C LEU A 45 -5.93 15.96 4.59
N LYS A 46 -5.06 16.01 5.60
CA LYS A 46 -3.69 15.49 5.49
C LYS A 46 -3.67 13.97 5.26
N LEU A 47 -4.47 13.21 6.00
CA LEU A 47 -4.59 11.76 5.81
C LEU A 47 -5.14 11.42 4.42
N TYR A 48 -6.08 12.22 3.91
CA TYR A 48 -6.59 12.07 2.55
C TYR A 48 -5.51 12.34 1.49
N GLY A 49 -4.63 13.31 1.76
CA GLY A 49 -3.42 13.57 0.97
C GLY A 49 -2.51 12.34 0.90
N TRP A 50 -2.16 11.76 2.06
CA TRP A 50 -1.37 10.53 2.11
C TRP A 50 -2.04 9.37 1.37
N HIS A 51 -3.35 9.17 1.55
CA HIS A 51 -4.08 8.12 0.86
C HIS A 51 -4.01 8.27 -0.66
N LYS A 52 -4.10 9.50 -1.18
CA LYS A 52 -3.89 9.78 -2.62
C LYS A 52 -2.44 9.61 -3.05
N GLU A 53 -1.48 10.15 -2.34
CA GLU A 53 -0.06 10.11 -2.74
C GLU A 53 0.49 8.69 -2.84
N TYR A 54 0.08 7.82 -1.90
CA TYR A 54 0.50 6.42 -1.87
C TYR A 54 -0.42 5.48 -2.66
N GLY A 55 -1.69 5.85 -2.86
CA GLY A 55 -2.68 5.06 -3.60
C GLY A 55 -2.79 5.38 -5.10
N PHE A 56 -2.28 6.55 -5.50
CA PHE A 56 -2.28 7.20 -6.83
C PHE A 56 -3.62 7.22 -7.59
#